data_AF-A0A7C3SGU9-F1
#
_entry.id   AF-A0A7C3SGU9-F1
#
_cell.length_a   1.000
_cell.length_b   1.000
_cell.length_c   1.000
_cell.angle_alpha   90.00
_cell.angle_beta   90.00
_cell.angle_gamma   90.00
#
_symmetry.space_group_name_H-M   'P 1'
#
loop_
_entity.id
_entity.type
_entity.pdbx_description
1 polymer ?
#
loop_
_entity_poly.entity_id
_entity_poly.type
_entity_poly.pdbx_seq_one_letter_code
_entity_poly.pdbx_strand_id
1 'polypeptide(L)'
;MRCQRCDKPATFHITELTGGKPVELHLCEDHAREYLMQAGNEPASAGSMAAVLAQQMAKQLALSQTAEELAELDQQLCPYCGISFYDFRSQGRLGCPYDYVVFEKELQPLLLNIHGETQHKGKRPTHSAELSRKHTELIRYRRQLQEAIQEENYELASRLRDKIREIEESSSE
;
A
#
# COMPACT_ATOMS: atom_id res chain seq x y z
N MET A 1 -19.26 9.18 -33.34
CA MET A 1 -19.09 7.71 -33.31
C MET A 1 -20.35 7.12 -32.69
N ARG A 2 -21.05 6.21 -33.37
CA ARG A 2 -22.28 5.58 -32.84
C ARG A 2 -21.92 4.28 -32.10
N CYS A 3 -22.75 3.89 -31.15
CA CYS A 3 -22.62 2.59 -30.51
C CYS A 3 -22.76 1.47 -31.57
N GLN A 4 -21.93 0.43 -31.46
CA GLN A 4 -22.00 -0.71 -32.38
C GLN A 4 -23.28 -1.56 -32.20
N ARG A 5 -24.03 -1.36 -31.10
CA ARG A 5 -25.25 -2.12 -30.76
C ARG A 5 -26.54 -1.30 -30.83
N CYS A 6 -26.47 0.04 -30.95
CA CYS A 6 -27.64 0.90 -31.12
C CYS A 6 -27.28 2.28 -31.69
N ASP A 7 -28.30 3.08 -32.00
CA ASP A 7 -28.13 4.43 -32.56
C ASP A 7 -27.70 5.53 -31.56
N LYS A 8 -27.41 5.18 -30.30
CA LYS A 8 -26.91 6.13 -29.30
C LYS A 8 -25.43 6.50 -29.57
N PRO A 9 -24.95 7.67 -29.13
CA PRO A 9 -23.53 8.01 -29.22
C PRO A 9 -22.69 7.02 -28.39
N ALA A 10 -21.55 6.59 -28.94
CA ALA A 10 -20.58 5.79 -28.21
C ALA A 10 -19.82 6.68 -27.20
N THR A 11 -19.87 6.31 -25.93
CA THR A 11 -19.19 7.00 -24.82
C THR A 11 -18.05 6.16 -24.23
N PHE A 12 -18.00 4.88 -24.55
CA PHE A 12 -16.99 3.93 -24.07
C PHE A 12 -16.17 3.36 -25.22
N HIS A 13 -14.85 3.27 -25.01
CA HIS A 13 -13.88 2.62 -25.88
C HIS A 13 -13.26 1.44 -25.12
N ILE A 14 -13.50 0.23 -25.59
CA ILE A 14 -13.04 -1.01 -24.94
C ILE A 14 -12.12 -1.76 -25.91
N THR A 15 -10.92 -2.11 -25.48
CA THR A 15 -9.97 -2.89 -26.28
C THR A 15 -9.79 -4.27 -25.64
N GLU A 16 -10.21 -5.32 -26.34
CA GLU A 16 -10.11 -6.70 -25.88
C GLU A 16 -8.86 -7.39 -26.48
N LEU A 17 -8.11 -8.10 -25.66
CA LEU A 17 -6.86 -8.80 -26.03
C LEU A 17 -7.05 -10.32 -26.07
N THR A 18 -8.16 -10.81 -26.62
CA THR A 18 -8.40 -12.25 -26.78
C THR A 18 -7.65 -12.80 -28.00
N GLY A 19 -6.73 -13.76 -27.78
CA GLY A 19 -6.06 -14.48 -28.86
C GLY A 19 -4.95 -13.73 -29.62
N GLY A 20 -4.37 -12.68 -29.05
CA GLY A 20 -3.18 -12.01 -29.60
C GLY A 20 -3.43 -10.95 -30.67
N LYS A 21 -4.70 -10.60 -30.97
CA LYS A 21 -5.05 -9.42 -31.77
C LYS A 21 -5.97 -8.50 -30.97
N PRO A 22 -5.69 -7.19 -30.88
CA PRO A 22 -6.56 -6.25 -30.20
C PRO A 22 -7.85 -6.04 -31.00
N VAL A 23 -9.00 -6.21 -30.35
CA VAL A 23 -10.33 -5.90 -30.90
C VAL A 23 -10.85 -4.64 -30.22
N GLU A 24 -11.20 -3.63 -31.01
CA GLU A 24 -11.71 -2.35 -30.50
C GLU A 24 -13.23 -2.26 -30.61
N LEU A 25 -13.88 -1.97 -29.47
CA LEU A 25 -15.33 -1.87 -29.32
C LEU A 25 -15.72 -0.45 -28.89
N HIS A 26 -16.75 0.09 -29.54
CA HIS A 26 -17.31 1.41 -29.24
C HIS A 26 -18.78 1.28 -28.84
N LEU A 27 -19.06 1.45 -27.55
CA LEU A 27 -20.38 1.21 -26.97
C LEU A 27 -20.93 2.45 -26.26
N CYS A 28 -22.26 2.56 -26.18
CA CYS A 28 -22.92 3.50 -25.28
C CYS A 28 -22.89 2.97 -23.84
N GLU A 29 -23.26 3.79 -22.86
CA GLU A 29 -23.24 3.43 -21.44
C GLU A 29 -23.99 2.13 -21.12
N ASP A 30 -25.21 1.97 -21.63
CA ASP A 30 -26.04 0.78 -21.38
C ASP A 30 -25.36 -0.50 -21.88
N HIS A 31 -24.93 -0.49 -23.15
CA HIS A 31 -24.30 -1.65 -23.78
C HIS A 31 -22.89 -1.93 -23.25
N ALA A 32 -22.16 -0.91 -22.80
CA ALA A 32 -20.88 -1.10 -22.13
C ALA A 32 -21.08 -1.86 -20.79
N ARG A 33 -22.11 -1.49 -20.03
CA ARG A 33 -22.44 -2.16 -18.76
C ARG A 33 -22.84 -3.61 -18.98
N GLU A 34 -23.71 -3.89 -19.95
CA GLU A 34 -24.10 -5.26 -20.30
C GLU A 34 -22.92 -6.10 -20.79
N TYR A 35 -22.06 -5.53 -21.64
CA TYR A 35 -20.89 -6.23 -22.16
C TYR A 35 -19.87 -6.57 -21.06
N LEU A 36 -19.62 -5.64 -20.13
CA LEU A 36 -18.75 -5.88 -18.98
C LEU A 36 -19.35 -6.88 -17.98
N MET A 37 -20.67 -6.91 -17.84
CA MET A 37 -21.36 -7.90 -17.01
C MET A 37 -21.32 -9.31 -17.62
N GLN A 38 -21.46 -9.44 -18.95
CA GLN A 38 -21.38 -10.73 -19.65
C GLN A 38 -19.95 -11.29 -19.71
N ALA A 39 -18.94 -10.41 -19.80
CA ALA A 39 -17.53 -10.79 -19.70
C ALA A 39 -17.14 -11.29 -18.29
N GLY A 40 -18.01 -11.13 -17.28
CA GLY A 40 -17.79 -11.61 -15.90
C GLY A 40 -18.09 -13.09 -15.66
N ASN A 41 -18.37 -13.89 -16.71
CA ASN A 41 -18.72 -15.32 -16.57
C ASN A 41 -17.59 -16.31 -16.92
N GLU A 42 -16.38 -15.81 -17.18
CA GLU A 42 -15.16 -16.60 -16.97
C GLU A 42 -14.78 -16.47 -15.48
N PRO A 43 -14.27 -17.51 -14.79
CA PRO A 43 -13.86 -17.42 -13.39
C PRO A 43 -12.53 -16.68 -13.28
N ALA A 44 -12.50 -15.43 -13.73
CA ALA A 44 -11.43 -14.49 -13.51
C ALA A 44 -11.96 -13.47 -12.49
N SER A 45 -11.76 -13.81 -11.23
CA SER A 45 -11.62 -12.89 -10.10
C SER A 45 -11.87 -11.41 -10.43
N ALA A 46 -13.11 -10.95 -10.25
CA ALA A 46 -13.39 -9.53 -10.02
C ALA A 46 -13.02 -9.11 -8.58
N GLY A 47 -12.02 -9.77 -7.99
CA GLY A 47 -11.26 -9.16 -6.92
C GLY A 47 -10.25 -8.24 -7.60
N SER A 48 -10.11 -7.00 -7.13
CA SER A 48 -9.12 -6.04 -7.66
C SER A 48 -7.76 -6.70 -7.88
N MET A 49 -6.86 -6.15 -8.71
CA MET A 49 -5.48 -6.67 -8.83
C MET A 49 -4.83 -6.96 -7.46
N ALA A 50 -5.24 -6.27 -6.39
CA ALA A 50 -4.86 -6.57 -5.02
C ALA A 50 -5.32 -7.94 -4.51
N ALA A 51 -6.51 -8.43 -4.86
CA ALA A 51 -7.03 -9.75 -4.48
C ALA A 51 -6.35 -10.89 -5.25
N VAL A 52 -6.06 -10.70 -6.54
CA VAL A 52 -5.26 -11.66 -7.31
C VAL A 52 -3.85 -11.75 -6.74
N LEU A 53 -3.25 -10.60 -6.44
CA LEU A 53 -1.95 -10.55 -5.77
C LEU A 53 -2.02 -11.18 -4.36
N ALA A 54 -3.07 -10.91 -3.59
CA ALA A 54 -3.29 -11.48 -2.26
C ALA A 54 -3.38 -13.01 -2.31
N GLN A 55 -4.10 -13.56 -3.30
CA GLN A 55 -4.23 -14.99 -3.46
C GLN A 55 -2.91 -15.65 -3.91
N GLN A 56 -2.11 -14.96 -4.70
CA GLN A 56 -0.75 -15.40 -5.04
C GLN A 56 0.19 -15.33 -3.82
N MET A 57 0.10 -14.28 -3.02
CA MET A 57 0.84 -14.12 -1.76
C MET A 57 0.48 -15.23 -0.75
N ALA A 58 -0.80 -15.49 -0.58
CA ALA A 58 -1.34 -16.54 0.27
C ALA A 58 -0.77 -17.92 -0.06
N LYS A 59 -0.71 -18.23 -1.36
CA LYS A 59 -0.20 -19.51 -1.87
C LYS A 59 1.32 -19.64 -1.67
N GLN A 60 2.05 -18.54 -1.68
CA GLN A 60 3.50 -18.54 -1.45
C GLN A 60 3.87 -18.63 0.04
N LEU A 61 3.12 -17.97 0.94
CA LEU A 61 3.33 -18.13 2.39
C LEU A 61 3.08 -19.57 2.85
N ALA A 62 2.06 -20.22 2.29
CA ALA A 62 1.73 -21.61 2.58
C ALA A 62 2.82 -22.62 2.16
N LEU A 63 3.78 -22.21 1.31
CA LEU A 63 4.93 -23.06 0.93
C LEU A 63 6.12 -22.93 1.91
N SER A 64 6.13 -21.88 2.73
CA SER A 64 7.24 -21.56 3.65
C SER A 64 6.98 -21.90 5.10
N GLN A 65 5.72 -22.21 5.47
CA GLN A 65 5.29 -22.36 6.86
C GLN A 65 4.39 -23.59 7.01
N THR A 66 4.42 -24.20 8.20
CA THR A 66 3.53 -25.31 8.53
C THR A 66 2.09 -24.84 8.72
N ALA A 67 1.13 -25.75 8.60
CA ALA A 67 -0.30 -25.42 8.73
C ALA A 67 -0.66 -24.88 10.13
N GLU A 68 0.09 -25.26 11.16
CA GLU A 68 -0.09 -24.76 12.53
C GLU A 68 0.44 -23.33 12.70
N GLU A 69 1.63 -23.02 12.17
CA GLU A 69 2.19 -21.65 12.20
C GLU A 69 1.30 -20.65 11.44
N LEU A 70 0.72 -21.07 10.31
CA LEU A 70 -0.23 -20.25 9.56
C LEU A 70 -1.50 -19.94 10.38
N ALA A 71 -1.98 -20.90 11.16
CA ALA A 71 -3.19 -20.76 11.97
C ALA A 71 -2.98 -19.83 13.18
N GLU A 72 -1.77 -19.80 13.74
CA GLU A 72 -1.39 -18.84 14.79
C GLU A 72 -1.24 -17.42 14.23
N LEU A 73 -0.66 -17.29 13.02
CA LEU A 73 -0.52 -16.00 12.35
C LEU A 73 -1.85 -15.41 11.90
N ASP A 74 -2.76 -16.23 11.38
CA ASP A 74 -4.10 -15.78 10.97
C ASP A 74 -4.91 -15.23 12.18
N GLN A 75 -4.51 -15.52 13.44
CA GLN A 75 -5.10 -14.97 14.67
C GLN A 75 -4.45 -13.65 15.13
N GLN A 76 -3.33 -13.22 14.54
CA GLN A 76 -2.74 -11.94 14.89
C GLN A 76 -3.63 -10.79 14.43
N LEU A 77 -3.93 -9.88 15.36
CA LEU A 77 -4.79 -8.72 15.15
C LEU A 77 -4.00 -7.43 15.38
N CYS A 78 -4.26 -6.43 14.54
CA CYS A 78 -3.76 -5.09 14.82
C CYS A 78 -4.48 -4.49 16.04
N PRO A 79 -3.76 -3.96 17.05
CA PRO A 79 -4.38 -3.36 18.24
C PRO A 79 -5.11 -2.03 17.96
N TYR A 80 -4.87 -1.39 16.81
CA TYR A 80 -5.50 -0.11 16.45
C TYR A 80 -6.72 -0.26 15.56
N CYS A 81 -6.63 -1.02 14.47
CA CYS A 81 -7.72 -1.16 13.50
C CYS A 81 -8.45 -2.50 13.58
N GLY A 82 -7.91 -3.47 14.31
CA GLY A 82 -8.53 -4.79 14.50
C GLY A 82 -8.47 -5.71 13.30
N ILE A 83 -7.76 -5.35 12.22
CA ILE A 83 -7.60 -6.24 11.06
C ILE A 83 -6.78 -7.47 11.45
N SER A 84 -7.19 -8.65 10.98
CA SER A 84 -6.41 -9.88 11.13
C SER A 84 -5.41 -10.06 9.99
N PHE A 85 -4.37 -10.85 10.23
CA PHE A 85 -3.47 -11.24 9.14
C PHE A 85 -4.19 -12.05 8.04
N TYR A 86 -5.21 -12.82 8.41
CA TYR A 86 -6.09 -13.51 7.47
C TYR A 86 -6.84 -12.54 6.55
N ASP A 87 -7.37 -11.44 7.10
CA ASP A 87 -8.07 -10.41 6.32
C ASP A 87 -7.11 -9.73 5.34
N PHE A 88 -5.88 -9.43 5.79
CA PHE A 88 -4.84 -8.94 4.90
C PHE A 88 -4.53 -9.94 3.78
N ARG A 89 -4.39 -11.23 4.10
CA ARG A 89 -4.04 -12.28 3.12
C ARG A 89 -5.17 -12.59 2.14
N SER A 90 -6.42 -12.41 2.54
CA SER A 90 -7.59 -12.62 1.68
C SER A 90 -7.92 -11.41 0.82
N GLN A 91 -7.73 -10.19 1.33
CA GLN A 91 -8.12 -8.94 0.65
C GLN A 91 -6.94 -8.21 0.00
N GLY A 92 -5.71 -8.48 0.44
CA GLY A 92 -4.49 -7.82 -0.01
C GLY A 92 -4.36 -6.37 0.46
N ARG A 93 -5.08 -5.98 1.51
CA ARG A 93 -5.16 -4.60 2.00
C ARG A 93 -4.90 -4.54 3.50
N LEU A 94 -4.09 -3.55 3.90
CA LEU A 94 -3.88 -3.19 5.29
C LEU A 94 -4.90 -2.10 5.67
N GLY A 95 -5.33 -2.10 6.94
CA GLY A 95 -6.32 -1.19 7.47
C GLY A 95 -5.74 0.13 7.97
N CYS A 96 -4.57 0.12 8.61
CA CYS A 96 -3.92 1.32 9.13
C CYS A 96 -2.38 1.29 9.02
N PRO A 97 -1.69 2.43 9.21
CA PRO A 97 -0.23 2.48 9.13
C PRO A 97 0.49 1.58 10.14
N TYR A 98 -0.12 1.33 11.29
CA TYR A 98 0.47 0.48 12.34
C TYR A 98 0.54 -0.99 11.92
N ASP A 99 -0.26 -1.43 10.95
CA ASP A 99 -0.26 -2.81 10.48
C ASP A 99 1.08 -3.20 9.84
N TYR A 100 1.80 -2.24 9.25
CA TYR A 100 3.16 -2.46 8.72
C TYR A 100 4.17 -2.82 9.83
N VAL A 101 3.92 -2.38 11.06
CA VAL A 101 4.78 -2.66 12.22
C VAL A 101 4.37 -3.99 12.86
N VAL A 102 3.06 -4.24 12.99
CA VAL A 102 2.54 -5.46 13.62
C VAL A 102 2.90 -6.70 12.80
N PHE A 103 2.70 -6.63 11.48
CA PHE A 103 2.91 -7.76 10.56
C PHE A 103 4.26 -7.66 9.84
N GLU A 104 5.25 -6.95 10.42
CA GLU A 104 6.52 -6.64 9.74
C GLU A 104 7.26 -7.91 9.29
N LYS A 105 7.32 -8.93 10.16
CA LYS A 105 8.07 -10.17 9.91
C LYS A 105 7.51 -10.94 8.71
N GLU A 106 6.19 -10.93 8.57
CA GLU A 106 5.44 -11.63 7.55
C GLU A 106 5.35 -10.81 6.25
N LEU A 107 5.26 -9.48 6.36
CA LEU A 107 5.27 -8.56 5.23
C LEU A 107 6.65 -8.47 4.57
N GLN A 108 7.74 -8.57 5.32
CA GLN A 108 9.09 -8.41 4.77
C GLN A 108 9.43 -9.35 3.60
N PRO A 109 9.23 -10.69 3.69
CA PRO A 109 9.46 -11.58 2.55
C PRO A 109 8.49 -11.31 1.39
N LEU A 110 7.25 -10.92 1.68
CA LEU A 110 6.27 -10.56 0.65
C LEU A 110 6.69 -9.33 -0.14
N LEU A 111 7.07 -8.26 0.56
CA LEU A 111 7.53 -7.02 -0.05
C LEU A 111 8.81 -7.23 -0.85
N LEU A 112 9.73 -8.06 -0.36
CA LEU A 112 10.95 -8.44 -1.10
C LEU A 112 10.61 -9.14 -2.42
N ASN A 113 9.63 -10.05 -2.42
CA ASN A 113 9.22 -10.76 -3.64
C ASN A 113 8.54 -9.85 -4.67
N ILE A 114 7.77 -8.85 -4.23
CA ILE A 114 7.04 -7.93 -5.12
C ILE A 114 7.97 -6.84 -5.67
N HIS A 115 8.76 -6.23 -4.78
CA HIS A 115 9.55 -5.04 -5.09
C HIS A 115 11.03 -5.36 -5.40
N GLY A 116 11.49 -6.58 -5.16
CA GLY A 116 12.86 -7.02 -5.37
C GLY A 116 13.86 -6.55 -4.29
N GLU A 117 13.62 -5.37 -3.71
CA GLU A 117 14.41 -4.83 -2.60
C GLU A 117 13.49 -4.36 -1.46
N THR A 118 13.97 -4.47 -0.22
CA THR A 118 13.30 -3.93 0.98
C THR A 118 13.53 -2.42 1.15
N GLN A 119 14.46 -1.83 0.40
CA GLN A 119 14.79 -0.41 0.47
C GLN A 119 14.68 0.25 -0.89
N HIS A 120 13.94 1.36 -0.95
CA HIS A 120 13.85 2.16 -2.16
C HIS A 120 15.14 2.97 -2.41
N LYS A 121 15.88 2.61 -3.46
CA LYS A 121 17.07 3.34 -3.96
C LYS A 121 16.80 4.23 -5.19
N GLY A 122 15.54 4.38 -5.60
CA GLY A 122 15.14 5.06 -6.83
C GLY A 122 15.15 6.60 -6.76
N LYS A 123 14.54 7.22 -7.79
CA LYS A 123 14.40 8.69 -7.89
C LYS A 123 13.60 9.21 -6.70
N ARG A 124 14.26 9.98 -5.85
CA ARG A 124 13.61 10.72 -4.77
C ARG A 124 13.25 12.12 -5.28
N PRO A 125 12.01 12.60 -5.06
CA PRO A 125 11.66 13.98 -5.37
C PRO A 125 12.59 14.92 -4.58
N THR A 126 13.24 15.83 -5.27
CA THR A 126 14.21 16.78 -4.67
C THR A 126 13.57 17.61 -3.57
N HIS A 127 12.32 18.03 -3.76
CA HIS A 127 11.58 18.83 -2.78
C HIS A 127 11.03 18.01 -1.60
N SER A 128 10.73 16.72 -1.76
CA SER A 128 10.18 15.90 -0.67
C SER A 128 11.27 15.32 0.24
N ALA A 129 12.49 15.14 -0.28
CA ALA A 129 13.59 14.55 0.47
C ALA A 129 14.06 15.45 1.61
N GLU A 130 14.09 16.77 1.41
CA GLU A 130 14.49 17.72 2.46
C GLU A 130 13.45 17.79 3.58
N LEU A 131 12.17 17.95 3.23
CA LEU A 131 11.06 17.96 4.19
C LEU A 131 10.99 16.65 4.98
N SER A 132 11.14 15.50 4.31
CA SER A 132 11.14 14.20 4.96
C SER A 132 12.32 14.04 5.92
N ARG A 133 13.53 14.50 5.55
CA ARG A 133 14.71 14.51 6.44
C ARG A 133 14.50 15.40 7.66
N LYS A 134 14.07 16.65 7.47
CA LYS A 134 13.76 17.59 8.55
C LYS A 134 12.73 17.00 9.52
N HIS A 135 11.69 16.36 9.00
CA HIS A 135 10.67 15.69 9.81
C HIS A 135 11.23 14.52 10.63
N THR A 136 12.07 13.66 10.03
CA THR A 136 12.74 12.57 10.76
C THR A 136 13.67 13.10 11.85
N GLU A 137 14.43 14.17 11.56
CA GLU A 137 15.31 14.80 12.55
C GLU A 137 14.53 15.44 13.70
N LEU A 138 13.39 16.08 13.42
CA LEU A 138 12.48 16.61 14.43
C LEU A 138 11.96 15.52 15.37
N ILE A 139 11.52 14.38 14.83
CA ILE A 139 11.06 13.25 15.64
C ILE A 139 12.20 12.77 16.56
N ARG A 140 13.41 12.62 16.01
CA ARG A 140 14.59 12.19 16.77
C ARG A 140 14.93 13.18 17.90
N TYR A 141 15.00 14.48 17.60
CA TYR A 141 15.35 15.49 18.61
C TYR A 141 14.29 15.66 19.67
N ARG A 142 12.99 15.55 19.33
CA ARG A 142 11.91 15.57 20.31
C ARG A 142 11.99 14.39 21.28
N ARG A 143 12.33 13.20 20.78
CA ARG A 143 12.58 12.03 21.64
C ARG A 143 13.78 12.25 22.57
N GLN A 144 14.92 12.68 22.01
CA GLN A 144 16.13 12.96 22.80
C GLN A 144 15.92 14.07 23.83
N LEU A 145 15.07 15.06 23.53
CA LEU A 145 14.72 16.11 24.48
C LEU A 145 13.96 15.55 25.68
N GLN A 146 13.01 14.64 25.46
CA GLN A 146 12.29 13.98 26.55
C GLN A 146 13.21 13.12 27.42
N GLU A 147 14.11 12.36 26.79
CA GLU A 147 15.14 11.57 27.47
C GLU A 147 16.07 12.49 28.31
N ALA A 148 16.58 13.58 27.73
CA ALA A 148 17.44 14.53 28.44
C ALA A 148 16.75 15.23 29.63
N ILE A 149 15.44 15.48 29.54
CA ILE A 149 14.65 16.03 30.65
C ILE A 149 14.48 14.99 31.77
N GLN A 150 14.22 13.72 31.42
CA GLN A 150 14.11 12.64 32.41
C GLN A 150 15.43 12.36 33.14
N GLU A 151 16.56 12.52 32.44
CA GLU A 151 17.90 12.38 33.01
C GLU A 151 18.41 13.66 33.71
N GLU A 152 17.57 14.70 33.83
CA GLU A 152 17.92 16.00 34.42
C GLU A 152 19.13 16.70 33.74
N ASN A 153 19.40 16.36 32.47
CA ASN A 153 20.46 16.95 31.66
C ASN A 153 19.96 18.22 30.96
N TYR A 154 19.80 19.29 31.75
CA TYR A 154 19.22 20.55 31.29
C TYR A 154 20.05 21.27 30.22
N GLU A 155 21.38 21.13 30.23
CA GLU A 155 22.23 21.70 29.18
C GLU A 155 21.98 21.06 27.82
N LEU A 156 21.90 19.72 27.79
CA LEU A 156 21.57 18.98 26.57
C LEU A 156 20.15 19.29 26.12
N ALA A 157 19.19 19.35 27.05
CA ALA A 157 17.81 19.70 26.75
C ALA A 157 17.68 21.10 26.13
N SER A 158 18.46 22.09 26.61
CA SER A 158 18.49 23.43 26.01
C SER A 158 18.99 23.37 24.57
N ARG A 159 20.12 22.69 24.32
CA ARG A 159 20.70 22.55 22.97
C ARG A 159 19.76 21.84 22.00
N LEU A 160 19.06 20.80 22.46
CA LEU A 160 18.09 20.07 21.65
C LEU A 160 16.87 20.92 21.32
N ARG A 161 16.41 21.76 22.26
CA ARG A 161 15.30 22.70 22.03
C ARG A 161 15.65 23.75 20.99
N ASP A 162 16.86 24.29 21.02
CA ASP A 162 17.33 25.28 20.04
C ASP A 162 17.41 24.66 18.62
N LYS A 163 17.93 23.42 18.51
CA LYS A 163 17.95 22.67 17.23
C LYS A 163 16.56 22.37 16.67
N ILE A 164 15.60 22.05 17.54
CA ILE A 164 14.20 21.84 17.13
C ILE A 164 13.63 23.13 16.53
N ARG A 165 13.87 24.27 17.20
CA ARG A 165 13.39 25.57 16.73
C ARG A 165 14.00 25.97 15.39
N GLU A 166 15.31 25.79 15.22
CA GLU A 166 16.03 26.08 13.97
C GLU A 166 15.44 25.30 12.77
N ILE A 167 15.15 24.01 12.98
CA ILE A 167 14.53 23.18 11.93
C ILE A 167 13.10 23.64 11.63
N GLU A 168 12.30 23.95 12.65
CA GLU A 168 10.91 24.43 12.50
C GLU A 168 10.84 25.78 11.76
N GLU A 169 11.72 26.72 12.10
CA GLU A 169 11.81 28.03 11.42
C GLU A 169 12.23 27.85 9.95
N SER A 170 13.23 27.01 9.67
CA SER A 170 13.67 26.71 8.29
C SER A 170 12.66 25.93 7.45
N SER A 171 11.57 25.45 8.05
CA SER A 171 10.50 24.69 7.36
C SER A 171 9.28 25.55 7.07
N SER A 172 9.22 26.77 7.61
CA SER A 172 8.12 27.73 7.44
C SER A 172 8.32 28.75 6.31
N GLU A 173 9.46 28.70 5.62
CA GLU A 173 9.77 29.40 4.37
C GLU A 173 9.63 28.46 3.15
#